data_AF-A0A258YIU8-F1
#
_entry.id   AF-A0A258YIU8-F1
#
_cell.length_a   1.000
_cell.length_b   1.000
_cell.length_c   1.000
_cell.angle_alpha   90.00
_cell.angle_beta   90.00
_cell.angle_gamma   90.00
#
_symmetry.space_group_name_H-M   'P 1'
#
loop_
_entity.id
_entity.type
_entity.pdbx_description
1 polymer ?
#
loop_
_entity_poly.entity_id
_entity_poly.type
_entity_poly.pdbx_seq_one_letter_code
_entity_poly.pdbx_strand_id
1 'polypeptide(L)'
;MAFTTVQEDKRPRCILIGDSTVKNGKGKGDGNLWGWGSFLGEQFDSNKIVVENHALGGTSSRTFQTNGLWEKALTRVRKGDYVLMQFGHNDSSPLDDTARARGTIKGIGSETKDIYNPIKKIPETVHSYGWYLNKFVTDIQEKGATPIICSPIPRNDWKEGKVNRANMGYGLWAKQVAEQAKVPFIELNGLIADNYDAAGQEAVKQYFTEKDHTHTNEAGAKLNASIIAAAVKDLKDTNLKKYLLKSK
;
A
#
# COMPACT_ATOMS: atom_id res chain seq x y z
N MET A 1 13.30 40.47 -12.07
CA MET A 1 12.66 39.37 -11.31
C MET A 1 13.71 38.28 -11.14
N ALA A 2 14.11 37.97 -9.91
CA ALA A 2 15.02 36.87 -9.65
C ALA A 2 14.23 35.56 -9.70
N PHE A 3 14.52 34.70 -10.67
CA PHE A 3 14.05 33.33 -10.66
C PHE A 3 14.86 32.59 -9.60
N THR A 4 14.26 32.35 -8.43
CA THR A 4 14.81 31.42 -7.44
C THR A 4 14.74 30.03 -8.04
N THR A 5 15.88 29.52 -8.50
CA THR A 5 16.02 28.11 -8.86
C THR A 5 15.77 27.30 -7.59
N VAL A 6 14.62 26.62 -7.51
CA VAL A 6 14.40 25.61 -6.46
C VAL A 6 15.43 24.52 -6.71
N GLN A 7 16.43 24.43 -5.83
CA GLN A 7 17.44 23.39 -5.91
C GLN A 7 16.74 22.03 -5.80
N GLU A 8 16.87 21.20 -6.83
CA GLU A 8 16.23 19.88 -6.84
C GLU A 8 16.78 19.04 -5.69
N ASP A 9 15.87 18.48 -4.90
CA ASP A 9 16.23 17.58 -3.81
C ASP A 9 16.84 16.28 -4.36
N LYS A 10 18.12 16.07 -4.03
CA LYS A 10 18.90 14.92 -4.48
C LYS A 10 18.78 13.69 -3.59
N ARG A 11 18.08 13.79 -2.45
CA ARG A 11 17.85 12.63 -1.58
C ARG A 11 17.02 11.57 -2.33
N PRO A 12 17.27 10.26 -2.10
CA PRO A 12 16.37 9.22 -2.57
C PRO A 12 14.98 9.42 -1.96
N ARG A 13 13.97 8.90 -2.66
CA ARG A 13 12.58 8.88 -2.20
C ARG A 13 12.16 7.49 -1.76
N CYS A 14 11.30 7.44 -0.76
CA CYS A 14 10.45 6.30 -0.45
C CYS A 14 9.02 6.69 -0.84
N ILE A 15 8.59 6.25 -2.01
CA ILE A 15 7.28 6.56 -2.58
C ILE A 15 6.28 5.50 -2.11
N LEU A 16 5.14 5.91 -1.58
CA LEU A 16 4.09 5.02 -1.12
C LEU A 16 2.91 5.05 -2.09
N ILE A 17 2.46 3.89 -2.55
CA ILE A 17 1.24 3.74 -3.34
C ILE A 17 0.30 2.73 -2.70
N GLY A 18 -1.00 2.95 -2.82
CA GLY A 18 -1.99 2.11 -2.17
C GLY A 18 -3.36 2.77 -2.02
N ASP A 19 -4.11 2.24 -1.07
CA ASP A 19 -5.51 2.59 -0.81
C ASP A 19 -5.71 3.48 0.44
N SER A 20 -6.92 3.47 1.02
CA SER A 20 -7.27 4.28 2.21
C SER A 20 -6.49 3.89 3.47
N THR A 21 -5.96 2.68 3.57
CA THR A 21 -5.14 2.24 4.71
C THR A 21 -3.69 2.67 4.60
N VAL A 22 -3.28 3.18 3.43
CA VAL A 22 -1.93 3.72 3.17
C VAL A 22 -1.94 5.24 3.13
N LYS A 23 -3.00 5.85 2.56
CA LYS A 23 -3.05 7.30 2.26
C LYS A 23 -2.70 8.20 3.45
N ASN A 24 -2.21 9.38 3.13
CA ASN A 24 -2.09 10.46 4.09
C ASN A 24 -3.48 10.86 4.62
N GLY A 25 -3.58 11.07 5.93
CA GLY A 25 -4.65 11.88 6.50
C GLY A 25 -4.53 13.34 6.02
N LYS A 26 -5.64 14.10 6.05
CA LYS A 26 -5.62 15.55 5.74
C LYS A 26 -5.13 16.41 6.92
N GLY A 27 -4.39 15.85 7.87
CA GLY A 27 -4.04 16.51 9.15
C GLY A 27 -5.23 16.75 10.10
N LYS A 28 -6.46 16.46 9.65
CA LYS A 28 -7.71 16.54 10.43
C LYS A 28 -8.49 15.23 10.48
N GLY A 29 -7.95 14.17 9.85
CA GLY A 29 -8.60 12.87 9.69
C GLY A 29 -10.05 12.98 9.22
N ASP A 30 -10.32 12.99 7.90
CA ASP A 30 -11.71 12.94 7.40
C ASP A 30 -12.42 11.72 8.03
N GLY A 31 -13.23 11.96 9.07
CA GLY A 31 -13.86 10.92 9.88
C GLY A 31 -12.92 10.10 10.77
N ASN A 32 -11.81 10.66 11.26
CA ASN A 32 -10.80 10.03 12.12
C ASN A 32 -10.03 8.85 11.47
N LEU A 33 -10.11 8.69 10.15
CA LEU A 33 -9.39 7.65 9.41
C LEU A 33 -7.96 8.10 9.11
N TRP A 34 -7.01 7.23 9.41
CA TRP A 34 -5.59 7.41 9.09
C TRP A 34 -5.02 6.17 8.42
N GLY A 35 -4.26 6.36 7.35
CA GLY A 35 -3.42 5.32 6.76
C GLY A 35 -2.01 5.35 7.32
N TRP A 36 -1.36 4.19 7.40
CA TRP A 36 -0.01 4.05 7.98
C TRP A 36 1.04 4.90 7.27
N GLY A 37 0.85 5.20 5.98
CA GLY A 37 1.77 6.03 5.21
C GLY A 37 1.84 7.48 5.71
N SER A 38 0.85 7.93 6.51
CA SER A 38 0.89 9.23 7.19
C SER A 38 2.04 9.33 8.20
N PHE A 39 2.39 8.20 8.83
CA PHE A 39 3.35 8.16 9.95
C PHE A 39 4.65 7.46 9.58
N LEU A 40 4.73 6.80 8.42
CA LEU A 40 5.94 6.09 8.01
C LEU A 40 7.14 7.05 7.88
N GLY A 41 6.92 8.29 7.41
CA GLY A 41 7.98 9.29 7.32
C GLY A 41 8.68 9.59 8.64
N GLU A 42 7.97 9.49 9.77
CA GLU A 42 8.53 9.69 11.12
C GLU A 42 9.49 8.59 11.54
N GLN A 43 9.53 7.46 10.81
CA GLN A 43 10.42 6.33 11.08
C GLN A 43 11.76 6.44 10.33
N PHE A 44 11.91 7.43 9.44
CA PHE A 44 13.08 7.63 8.60
C PHE A 44 13.85 8.90 8.97
N ASP A 45 15.17 8.87 8.77
CA ASP A 45 16.05 10.04 8.90
C ASP A 45 15.77 11.00 7.74
N SER A 46 14.99 12.04 8.05
CA SER A 46 14.54 13.03 7.07
C SER A 46 15.71 13.78 6.41
N ASN A 47 16.92 13.75 6.97
CA ASN A 47 18.08 14.36 6.31
C ASN A 47 18.64 13.49 5.17
N LYS A 48 18.24 12.22 5.08
CA LYS A 48 18.80 11.25 4.13
C LYS A 48 17.82 10.70 3.11
N ILE A 49 16.52 10.73 3.39
CA ILE A 49 15.47 10.23 2.49
C ILE A 49 14.21 11.10 2.62
N VAL A 50 13.44 11.18 1.54
CA VAL A 50 12.11 11.81 1.52
C VAL A 50 11.03 10.75 1.39
N VAL A 51 10.00 10.79 2.22
CA VAL A 51 8.82 9.93 2.06
C VAL A 51 7.73 10.71 1.33
N GLU A 52 7.31 10.21 0.15
CA GLU A 52 6.23 10.80 -0.66
C GLU A 52 5.06 9.82 -0.74
N ASN A 53 3.89 10.18 -0.18
CA ASN A 53 2.73 9.30 -0.19
C ASN A 53 1.73 9.68 -1.29
N HIS A 54 1.59 8.79 -2.26
CA HIS A 54 0.69 8.90 -3.41
C HIS A 54 -0.53 7.98 -3.32
N ALA A 55 -0.70 7.27 -2.21
CA ALA A 55 -1.88 6.44 -1.99
C ALA A 55 -3.16 7.29 -1.92
N LEU A 56 -4.25 6.74 -2.45
CA LEU A 56 -5.54 7.43 -2.51
C LEU A 56 -6.66 6.54 -1.94
N GLY A 57 -7.51 7.14 -1.12
CA GLY A 57 -8.62 6.43 -0.51
C GLY A 57 -9.56 5.81 -1.52
N GLY A 58 -9.95 4.56 -1.28
CA GLY A 58 -10.93 3.86 -2.09
C GLY A 58 -10.41 3.31 -3.41
N THR A 59 -9.12 3.34 -3.70
CA THR A 59 -8.54 2.72 -4.90
C THR A 59 -8.23 1.24 -4.69
N SER A 60 -8.31 0.49 -5.78
CA SER A 60 -7.73 -0.85 -5.96
C SER A 60 -6.49 -0.72 -6.86
N SER A 61 -5.71 -1.79 -7.04
CA SER A 61 -4.60 -1.81 -8.02
C SER A 61 -5.09 -1.42 -9.42
N ARG A 62 -6.23 -1.98 -9.84
CA ARG A 62 -6.93 -1.61 -11.08
C ARG A 62 -7.25 -0.13 -11.15
N THR A 63 -7.99 0.41 -10.18
CA THR A 63 -8.45 1.80 -10.28
C THR A 63 -7.35 2.82 -10.02
N PHE A 64 -6.26 2.42 -9.36
CA PHE A 64 -5.04 3.22 -9.27
C PHE A 64 -4.39 3.38 -10.65
N GLN A 65 -4.32 2.29 -11.42
CA GLN A 65 -3.88 2.32 -12.83
C GLN A 65 -4.86 3.10 -13.70
N THR A 66 -6.13 2.70 -13.77
CA THR A 66 -7.08 3.22 -14.78
C THR A 66 -7.56 4.65 -14.52
N ASN A 67 -7.27 5.23 -13.35
CA ASN A 67 -7.56 6.64 -13.04
C ASN A 67 -6.34 7.57 -13.21
N GLY A 68 -5.23 7.08 -13.77
CA GLY A 68 -4.06 7.91 -14.02
C GLY A 68 -3.23 8.19 -12.76
N LEU A 69 -3.48 7.49 -11.65
CA LEU A 69 -2.78 7.73 -10.38
C LEU A 69 -1.40 7.09 -10.41
N TRP A 70 -1.28 5.92 -11.04
CA TRP A 70 0.00 5.28 -11.25
C TRP A 70 0.93 6.14 -12.12
N GLU A 71 0.46 6.63 -13.25
CA GLU A 71 1.22 7.46 -14.18
C GLU A 71 1.74 8.72 -13.46
N LYS A 72 0.89 9.36 -12.65
CA LYS A 72 1.28 10.51 -11.83
C LYS A 72 2.36 10.15 -10.82
N ALA A 73 2.22 9.05 -10.09
CA ALA A 73 3.23 8.60 -9.13
C ALA A 73 4.55 8.23 -9.83
N LEU A 74 4.49 7.54 -10.98
CA LEU A 74 5.65 7.12 -11.76
C LEU A 74 6.49 8.30 -12.26
N THR A 75 5.89 9.47 -12.52
CA THR A 75 6.66 10.69 -12.86
C THR A 75 7.60 11.16 -11.74
N ARG A 76 7.36 10.73 -10.50
CA ARG A 76 8.16 11.08 -9.32
C ARG A 76 9.32 10.11 -9.11
N VAL A 77 9.23 8.90 -9.67
CA VAL A 77 10.19 7.83 -9.48
C VAL A 77 11.47 8.11 -10.26
N ARG A 78 12.60 8.11 -9.57
CA ARG A 78 13.94 8.23 -10.14
C ARG A 78 14.77 6.99 -9.80
N LYS A 79 15.88 6.81 -10.54
CA LYS A 79 16.86 5.76 -10.24
C LYS A 79 17.35 5.87 -8.79
N GLY A 80 17.31 4.74 -8.08
CA GLY A 80 17.72 4.65 -6.67
C GLY A 80 16.62 4.99 -5.65
N ASP A 81 15.42 5.37 -6.09
CA ASP A 81 14.26 5.51 -5.21
C ASP A 81 13.69 4.12 -4.83
N TYR A 82 12.84 4.10 -3.81
CA TYR A 82 12.09 2.93 -3.36
C TYR A 82 10.60 3.19 -3.54
N VAL A 83 9.84 2.18 -3.94
CA VAL A 83 8.39 2.28 -4.06
C VAL A 83 7.73 1.16 -3.27
N LEU A 84 7.09 1.51 -2.15
CA LEU A 84 6.31 0.59 -1.34
C LEU A 84 4.87 0.59 -1.85
N MET A 85 4.34 -0.59 -2.17
CA MET A 85 2.98 -0.74 -2.66
C MET A 85 2.16 -1.69 -1.79
N GLN A 86 0.94 -1.27 -1.44
CA GLN A 86 -0.01 -2.11 -0.73
C GLN A 86 -1.42 -1.91 -1.33
N PHE A 87 -1.97 -3.01 -1.86
CA PHE A 87 -3.33 -3.08 -2.40
C PHE A 87 -4.01 -4.37 -1.92
N GLY A 88 -5.29 -4.55 -2.27
CA GLY A 88 -6.05 -5.76 -1.98
C GLY A 88 -7.41 -5.50 -1.33
N HIS A 89 -7.59 -4.43 -0.56
CA HIS A 89 -8.84 -4.19 0.16
C HIS A 89 -10.02 -3.87 -0.74
N ASN A 90 -9.78 -3.10 -1.81
CA ASN A 90 -10.82 -2.72 -2.76
C ASN A 90 -10.83 -3.63 -3.99
N ASP A 91 -9.72 -4.30 -4.26
CA ASP A 91 -9.55 -5.29 -5.33
C ASP A 91 -10.51 -6.48 -5.16
N SER A 92 -10.88 -6.81 -3.91
CA SER A 92 -11.83 -7.88 -3.59
C SER A 92 -13.29 -7.58 -3.93
N SER A 93 -13.61 -6.37 -4.41
CA SER A 93 -14.96 -5.99 -4.82
C SER A 93 -15.39 -6.75 -6.10
N PRO A 94 -16.69 -6.79 -6.45
CA PRO A 94 -17.11 -7.22 -7.78
C PRO A 94 -16.48 -6.37 -8.89
N LEU A 95 -16.32 -6.95 -10.08
CA LEU A 95 -15.63 -6.30 -11.20
C LEU A 95 -16.40 -5.08 -11.74
N ASP A 96 -17.73 -5.18 -11.78
CA ASP A 96 -18.67 -4.29 -12.44
C ASP A 96 -19.74 -3.77 -11.45
N ASP A 97 -19.37 -3.57 -10.18
CA ASP A 97 -20.27 -2.98 -9.20
C ASP A 97 -20.63 -1.52 -9.56
N THR A 98 -21.90 -1.16 -9.46
CA THR A 98 -22.41 0.17 -9.84
C THR A 98 -22.08 1.28 -8.85
N ALA A 99 -21.47 0.95 -7.70
CA ALA A 99 -21.10 1.92 -6.68
C ALA A 99 -19.70 2.49 -6.93
N ARG A 100 -18.74 1.65 -7.32
CA ARG A 100 -17.32 1.98 -7.38
C ARG A 100 -16.55 1.30 -8.52
N ALA A 101 -16.96 0.13 -9.00
CA ALA A 101 -16.32 -0.68 -10.05
C ALA A 101 -14.81 -0.92 -9.82
N ARG A 102 -14.45 -1.49 -8.66
CA ARG A 102 -13.04 -1.58 -8.21
C ARG A 102 -12.40 -2.95 -8.32
N GLY A 103 -13.20 -4.00 -8.50
CA GLY A 103 -12.73 -5.37 -8.46
C GLY A 103 -11.65 -5.69 -9.47
N THR A 104 -10.77 -6.62 -9.12
CA THR A 104 -9.81 -7.27 -10.02
C THR A 104 -10.16 -8.74 -10.21
N ILE A 105 -9.67 -9.36 -11.29
CA ILE A 105 -9.73 -10.82 -11.39
C ILE A 105 -8.83 -11.41 -10.30
N LYS A 106 -9.30 -12.47 -9.64
CA LYS A 106 -8.60 -13.13 -8.54
C LYS A 106 -7.39 -13.90 -9.07
N GLY A 107 -6.28 -13.91 -8.33
CA GLY A 107 -5.07 -14.62 -8.70
C GLY A 107 -3.97 -13.74 -9.30
N ILE A 108 -2.90 -14.40 -9.76
CA ILE A 108 -1.68 -13.76 -10.25
C ILE A 108 -1.43 -13.95 -11.76
N GLY A 109 -2.36 -14.62 -12.46
CA GLY A 109 -2.21 -14.97 -13.86
C GLY A 109 -2.39 -13.79 -14.80
N SER A 110 -2.52 -14.06 -16.10
CA SER A 110 -2.71 -13.06 -17.14
C SER A 110 -4.18 -12.93 -17.58
N GLU A 111 -5.13 -13.40 -16.77
CA GLU A 111 -6.54 -13.40 -17.10
C GLU A 111 -7.06 -11.99 -17.33
N THR A 112 -7.96 -11.87 -18.30
CA THR A 112 -8.67 -10.64 -18.63
C THR A 112 -10.17 -10.90 -18.72
N LYS A 113 -10.95 -9.83 -18.51
CA LYS A 113 -12.39 -9.82 -18.74
C LYS A 113 -12.82 -8.44 -19.22
N ASP A 114 -13.46 -8.40 -20.37
CA ASP A 114 -14.11 -7.18 -20.84
C ASP A 114 -15.42 -6.96 -20.08
N ILE A 115 -15.61 -5.74 -19.60
CA ILE A 115 -16.83 -5.29 -18.95
C ILE A 115 -17.29 -3.96 -19.56
N TYR A 116 -18.53 -3.58 -19.27
CA TYR A 116 -18.95 -2.19 -19.38
C TYR A 116 -18.81 -1.53 -18.00
N ASN A 117 -17.89 -0.58 -17.84
CA ASN A 117 -17.67 0.09 -16.56
C ASN A 117 -18.90 0.94 -16.20
N PRO A 118 -19.66 0.61 -15.16
CA PRO A 118 -20.91 1.31 -14.85
C PRO A 118 -20.69 2.74 -14.32
N ILE A 119 -19.50 3.05 -13.82
CA ILE A 119 -19.13 4.38 -13.29
C ILE A 119 -18.68 5.30 -14.43
N LYS A 120 -17.76 4.81 -15.28
CA LYS A 120 -17.18 5.59 -16.38
C LYS A 120 -18.04 5.57 -17.65
N LYS A 121 -18.99 4.64 -17.76
CA LYS A 121 -19.87 4.44 -18.92
C LYS A 121 -19.10 4.14 -20.21
N ILE A 122 -18.01 3.39 -20.10
CA ILE A 122 -17.15 2.97 -21.22
C ILE A 122 -16.85 1.47 -21.14
N PRO A 123 -16.56 0.80 -22.26
CA PRO A 123 -15.92 -0.52 -22.24
C PRO A 123 -14.58 -0.46 -21.50
N GLU A 124 -14.27 -1.50 -20.72
CA GLU A 124 -13.01 -1.63 -20.01
C GLU A 124 -12.58 -3.10 -19.96
N THR A 125 -11.32 -3.38 -20.26
CA THR A 125 -10.69 -4.68 -20.01
C THR A 125 -10.10 -4.71 -18.61
N VAL A 126 -10.59 -5.63 -17.78
CA VAL A 126 -10.12 -5.84 -16.40
C VAL A 126 -9.12 -6.97 -16.37
N HIS A 127 -8.00 -6.77 -15.68
CA HIS A 127 -6.95 -7.78 -15.52
C HIS A 127 -6.98 -8.43 -14.12
N SER A 128 -6.18 -9.48 -13.94
CA SER A 128 -5.91 -10.09 -12.64
C SER A 128 -5.19 -9.12 -11.68
N TYR A 129 -5.31 -9.39 -10.38
CA TYR A 129 -4.59 -8.65 -9.34
C TYR A 129 -3.07 -8.68 -9.58
N GLY A 130 -2.51 -9.86 -9.85
CA GLY A 130 -1.07 -9.98 -10.08
C GLY A 130 -0.61 -9.32 -11.36
N TRP A 131 -1.46 -9.22 -12.40
CA TRP A 131 -1.12 -8.47 -13.60
C TRP A 131 -0.89 -6.98 -13.28
N TYR A 132 -1.79 -6.36 -12.51
CA TYR A 132 -1.63 -4.94 -12.13
C TYR A 132 -0.40 -4.71 -11.26
N LEU A 133 -0.14 -5.58 -10.27
CA LEU A 133 1.07 -5.47 -9.46
C LEU A 133 2.34 -5.66 -10.27
N ASN A 134 2.39 -6.65 -11.18
CA ASN A 134 3.54 -6.87 -12.06
C ASN A 134 3.79 -5.65 -12.96
N LYS A 135 2.73 -5.01 -13.48
CA LYS A 135 2.88 -3.76 -14.25
C LYS A 135 3.60 -2.69 -13.45
N PHE A 136 3.20 -2.45 -12.20
CA PHE A 136 3.86 -1.48 -11.33
C PHE A 136 5.32 -1.87 -11.09
N VAL A 137 5.58 -3.13 -10.75
CA VAL A 137 6.94 -3.65 -10.52
C VAL A 137 7.85 -3.42 -11.72
N THR A 138 7.41 -3.80 -12.92
CA THR A 138 8.17 -3.62 -14.16
C THR A 138 8.49 -2.15 -14.40
N ASP A 139 7.50 -1.27 -14.34
CA ASP A 139 7.70 0.17 -14.56
C ASP A 139 8.68 0.79 -13.56
N ILE A 140 8.64 0.35 -12.29
CA ILE A 140 9.56 0.83 -11.24
C ILE A 140 11.00 0.37 -11.53
N GLN A 141 11.17 -0.90 -11.92
CA GLN A 141 12.48 -1.46 -12.28
C GLN A 141 13.06 -0.79 -13.53
N GLU A 142 12.23 -0.48 -14.53
CA GLU A 142 12.63 0.27 -15.73
C GLU A 142 13.11 1.69 -15.41
N LYS A 143 12.59 2.32 -14.35
CA LYS A 143 13.12 3.58 -13.81
C LYS A 143 14.40 3.43 -12.99
N GLY A 144 14.87 2.20 -12.76
CA GLY A 144 16.02 1.88 -11.92
C GLY A 144 15.75 2.09 -10.42
N ALA A 145 14.49 2.05 -10.00
CA ALA A 145 14.05 2.12 -8.61
C ALA A 145 13.78 0.70 -8.05
N THR A 146 13.63 0.59 -6.73
CA THR A 146 13.38 -0.67 -6.04
C THR A 146 11.89 -0.80 -5.65
N PRO A 147 11.12 -1.67 -6.31
CA PRO A 147 9.75 -1.97 -5.89
C PRO A 147 9.77 -2.85 -4.63
N ILE A 148 8.86 -2.60 -3.70
CA ILE A 148 8.67 -3.37 -2.47
C ILE A 148 7.17 -3.62 -2.30
N ILE A 149 6.76 -4.88 -2.26
CA ILE A 149 5.34 -5.25 -2.14
C ILE A 149 5.02 -5.53 -0.67
N CYS A 150 3.91 -4.98 -0.18
CA CYS A 150 3.37 -5.28 1.14
C CYS A 150 2.04 -6.02 0.98
N SER A 151 1.79 -7.07 1.78
CA SER A 151 0.42 -7.59 1.92
C SER A 151 -0.50 -6.54 2.55
N PRO A 152 -1.81 -6.54 2.25
CA PRO A 152 -2.75 -5.60 2.88
C PRO A 152 -2.80 -5.80 4.40
N ILE A 153 -2.98 -4.72 5.17
CA ILE A 153 -3.18 -4.83 6.62
C ILE A 153 -4.38 -5.73 6.96
N PRO A 154 -4.47 -6.38 8.13
CA PRO A 154 -5.66 -7.11 8.50
C PRO A 154 -6.82 -6.15 8.81
N ARG A 155 -8.04 -6.63 8.59
CA ARG A 155 -9.26 -5.97 9.09
C ARG A 155 -9.44 -6.31 10.57
N ASN A 156 -10.23 -5.50 11.28
CA ASN A 156 -10.74 -5.83 12.60
C ASN A 156 -11.85 -6.90 12.49
N ASP A 157 -11.46 -8.08 12.05
CA ASP A 157 -12.34 -9.20 11.78
C ASP A 157 -11.70 -10.46 12.40
N TRP A 158 -12.46 -11.11 13.28
CA TRP A 158 -11.95 -12.10 14.20
C TRP A 158 -12.73 -13.40 14.09
N LYS A 159 -12.02 -14.51 14.17
CA LYS A 159 -12.59 -15.85 14.30
C LYS A 159 -11.85 -16.59 15.41
N GLU A 160 -12.59 -17.12 16.37
CA GLU A 160 -12.04 -17.95 17.46
C GLU A 160 -10.88 -17.26 18.21
N GLY A 161 -11.01 -15.95 18.47
CA GLY A 161 -10.01 -15.16 19.20
C GLY A 161 -8.76 -14.82 18.39
N LYS A 162 -8.78 -15.04 17.07
CA LYS A 162 -7.68 -14.72 16.15
C LYS A 162 -8.15 -13.82 15.02
N VAL A 163 -7.30 -12.88 14.61
CA VAL A 163 -7.57 -12.04 13.45
C VAL A 163 -7.51 -12.85 12.17
N ASN A 164 -8.48 -12.65 11.28
CA ASN A 164 -8.52 -13.25 9.97
C ASN A 164 -7.32 -12.77 9.12
N ARG A 165 -6.50 -13.72 8.67
CA ARG A 165 -5.31 -13.45 7.84
C ARG A 165 -5.67 -13.49 6.36
N ALA A 166 -5.03 -12.62 5.57
CA ALA A 166 -5.20 -12.57 4.11
C ALA A 166 -4.33 -13.59 3.34
N ASN A 167 -3.88 -14.65 4.03
CA ASN A 167 -2.89 -15.64 3.57
C ASN A 167 -3.42 -16.69 2.57
N MET A 168 -4.71 -16.62 2.21
CA MET A 168 -5.32 -17.44 1.15
C MET A 168 -5.88 -16.61 -0.01
N GLY A 169 -5.68 -15.28 0.01
CA GLY A 169 -6.21 -14.35 -0.99
C GLY A 169 -5.20 -13.28 -1.36
N TYR A 170 -5.61 -12.01 -1.31
CA TYR A 170 -4.77 -10.88 -1.74
C TYR A 170 -3.41 -10.76 -1.03
N GLY A 171 -3.29 -11.22 0.22
CA GLY A 171 -1.99 -11.31 0.90
C GLY A 171 -1.08 -12.38 0.31
N LEU A 172 -1.63 -13.56 0.01
CA LEU A 172 -0.92 -14.64 -0.69
C LEU A 172 -0.52 -14.22 -2.11
N TRP A 173 -1.45 -13.64 -2.88
CA TRP A 173 -1.16 -13.22 -4.24
C TRP A 173 -0.13 -12.10 -4.30
N ALA A 174 -0.14 -11.16 -3.35
CA ALA A 174 0.90 -10.14 -3.23
C ALA A 174 2.28 -10.77 -2.99
N LYS A 175 2.36 -11.77 -2.09
CA LYS A 175 3.57 -12.55 -1.84
C LYS A 175 4.06 -13.26 -3.10
N GLN A 176 3.17 -13.98 -3.78
CA GLN A 176 3.52 -14.76 -4.97
C GLN A 176 4.01 -13.86 -6.12
N VAL A 177 3.40 -12.68 -6.32
CA VAL A 177 3.90 -11.69 -7.28
C VAL A 177 5.30 -11.24 -6.91
N ALA A 178 5.54 -10.94 -5.63
CA ALA A 178 6.86 -10.50 -5.18
C ALA A 178 7.93 -11.59 -5.40
N GLU A 179 7.60 -12.85 -5.11
CA GLU A 179 8.47 -14.01 -5.35
C GLU A 179 8.75 -14.21 -6.84
N GLN A 180 7.72 -14.15 -7.69
CA GLN A 180 7.84 -14.30 -9.15
C GLN A 180 8.71 -13.20 -9.75
N ALA A 181 8.51 -11.95 -9.32
CA ALA A 181 9.27 -10.81 -9.79
C ALA A 181 10.64 -10.65 -9.10
N LYS A 182 10.94 -11.48 -8.09
CA LYS A 182 12.16 -11.44 -7.27
C LYS A 182 12.39 -10.06 -6.63
N VAL A 183 11.33 -9.49 -6.07
CA VAL A 183 11.36 -8.19 -5.38
C VAL A 183 11.10 -8.36 -3.89
N PRO A 184 11.60 -7.45 -3.03
CA PRO A 184 11.33 -7.53 -1.60
C PRO A 184 9.84 -7.55 -1.27
N PHE A 185 9.47 -8.38 -0.30
CA PHE A 185 8.11 -8.53 0.21
C PHE A 185 8.07 -8.29 1.72
N ILE A 186 7.13 -7.47 2.17
CA ILE A 186 6.77 -7.33 3.58
C ILE A 186 5.45 -8.07 3.80
N GLU A 187 5.50 -9.13 4.61
CA GLU A 187 4.31 -9.86 5.06
C GLU A 187 3.58 -9.07 6.16
N LEU A 188 3.10 -7.89 5.78
CA LEU A 188 2.52 -6.91 6.70
C LEU A 188 1.23 -7.40 7.36
N ASN A 189 0.43 -8.19 6.64
CA ASN A 189 -0.82 -8.75 7.14
C ASN A 189 -0.58 -9.61 8.40
N GLY A 190 0.28 -10.63 8.32
CA GLY A 190 0.57 -11.51 9.45
C GLY A 190 1.35 -10.81 10.55
N LEU A 191 2.31 -9.94 10.22
CA LEU A 191 3.03 -9.15 11.23
C LEU A 191 2.08 -8.29 12.10
N ILE A 192 1.09 -7.64 11.48
CA ILE A 192 0.08 -6.88 12.23
C ILE A 192 -0.89 -7.83 12.93
N ALA A 193 -1.32 -8.92 12.27
CA ALA A 193 -2.23 -9.89 12.88
C ALA A 193 -1.65 -10.52 14.14
N ASP A 194 -0.35 -10.81 14.18
CA ASP A 194 0.32 -11.35 15.36
C ASP A 194 0.35 -10.33 16.52
N ASN A 195 0.57 -9.04 16.20
CA ASN A 195 0.46 -7.96 17.18
C ASN A 195 -0.97 -7.81 17.71
N TYR A 196 -1.97 -7.91 16.84
CA TYR A 196 -3.38 -7.84 17.21
C TYR A 196 -3.78 -9.05 18.07
N ASP A 197 -3.42 -10.27 17.66
CA ASP A 197 -3.68 -11.50 18.41
C ASP A 197 -3.10 -11.44 19.83
N ALA A 198 -1.92 -10.82 20.00
CA ALA A 198 -1.31 -10.62 21.32
C ALA A 198 -2.05 -9.56 22.16
N ALA A 199 -2.56 -8.51 21.54
CA ALA A 199 -3.32 -7.44 22.23
C ALA A 199 -4.76 -7.85 22.58
N GLY A 200 -5.37 -8.73 21.77
CA GLY A 200 -6.75 -9.17 21.92
C GLY A 200 -7.78 -8.23 21.30
N GLN A 201 -8.96 -8.79 21.01
CA GLN A 201 -10.02 -8.14 20.23
C GLN A 201 -10.49 -6.79 20.80
N GLU A 202 -10.68 -6.70 22.12
CA GLU A 202 -11.15 -5.46 22.76
C GLU A 202 -10.13 -4.32 22.67
N ALA A 203 -8.84 -4.62 22.85
CA ALA A 203 -7.79 -3.63 22.68
C ALA A 203 -7.67 -3.18 21.22
N VAL A 204 -7.72 -4.14 20.28
CA VAL A 204 -7.59 -3.86 18.84
C VAL A 204 -8.77 -3.04 18.31
N LYS A 205 -9.97 -3.20 18.87
CA LYS A 205 -11.12 -2.34 18.53
C LYS A 205 -10.80 -0.85 18.66
N GLN A 206 -9.94 -0.47 19.62
CA GLN A 206 -9.51 0.91 19.85
C GLN A 206 -8.53 1.44 18.79
N TYR A 207 -8.05 0.61 17.86
CA TYR A 207 -7.19 1.01 16.75
C TYR A 207 -7.95 1.30 15.46
N PHE A 208 -9.26 1.03 15.44
CA PHE A 208 -10.12 1.24 14.28
C PHE A 208 -11.09 2.39 14.51
N THR A 209 -11.57 2.98 13.41
CA THR A 209 -12.68 3.93 13.48
C THR A 209 -13.97 3.19 13.82
N GLU A 210 -14.92 3.86 14.48
CA GLU A 210 -16.23 3.27 14.80
C GLU A 210 -17.10 2.99 13.56
N LYS A 211 -16.68 3.48 12.38
CA LYS A 211 -17.46 3.43 11.15
C LYS A 211 -17.41 2.07 10.47
N ASP A 212 -16.28 1.37 10.56
CA ASP A 212 -16.08 0.07 9.92
C ASP A 212 -14.87 -0.68 10.49
N HIS A 213 -14.75 -1.93 10.07
CA HIS A 213 -13.68 -2.85 10.45
C HIS A 213 -12.39 -2.76 9.62
N THR A 214 -12.22 -1.74 8.77
CA THR A 214 -11.06 -1.65 7.84
C THR A 214 -10.18 -0.47 8.15
N HIS A 215 -10.79 0.66 8.47
CA HIS A 215 -10.09 1.92 8.60
C HIS A 215 -9.55 2.10 10.01
N THR A 216 -8.23 2.21 10.11
CA THR A 216 -7.54 2.53 11.36
C THR A 216 -7.72 4.00 11.74
N ASN A 217 -7.72 4.27 13.04
CA ASN A 217 -7.53 5.63 13.56
C ASN A 217 -6.03 5.97 13.63
N GLU A 218 -5.69 7.12 14.21
CA GLU A 218 -4.31 7.56 14.33
C GLU A 218 -3.42 6.56 15.09
N ALA A 219 -3.89 6.02 16.21
CA ALA A 219 -3.13 5.07 17.01
C ALA A 219 -2.87 3.76 16.24
N GLY A 220 -3.89 3.22 15.57
CA GLY A 220 -3.74 2.03 14.73
C GLY A 220 -2.79 2.26 13.54
N ALA A 221 -2.87 3.42 12.90
CA ALA A 221 -2.00 3.76 11.79
C ALA A 221 -0.53 3.95 12.23
N LYS A 222 -0.29 4.55 13.41
CA LYS A 222 1.05 4.66 14.02
C LYS A 222 1.63 3.28 14.35
N LEU A 223 0.83 2.40 14.96
CA LEU A 223 1.23 1.02 15.22
C LEU A 223 1.64 0.32 13.93
N ASN A 224 0.79 0.35 12.90
CA ASN A 224 1.06 -0.28 11.62
C ASN A 224 2.33 0.30 10.95
N ALA A 225 2.55 1.62 11.02
CA ALA A 225 3.76 2.26 10.50
C ALA A 225 5.03 1.79 11.23
N SER A 226 4.96 1.61 12.55
CA SER A 226 6.09 1.10 13.35
C SER A 226 6.44 -0.35 13.01
N ILE A 227 5.41 -1.19 12.74
CA ILE A 227 5.59 -2.58 12.32
C ILE A 227 6.24 -2.64 10.93
N ILE A 228 5.84 -1.78 10.00
CA ILE A 228 6.50 -1.66 8.68
C ILE A 228 7.95 -1.26 8.84
N ALA A 229 8.25 -0.25 9.66
CA ALA A 229 9.62 0.18 9.89
C ALA A 229 10.49 -0.92 10.52
N ALA A 230 9.93 -1.72 11.44
CA ALA A 230 10.59 -2.91 11.95
C ALA A 230 10.87 -3.92 10.84
N ALA A 231 9.87 -4.25 10.01
CA ALA A 231 10.03 -5.18 8.89
C ALA A 231 11.06 -4.72 7.86
N VAL A 232 11.16 -3.41 7.61
CA VAL A 232 12.18 -2.83 6.72
C VAL A 232 13.60 -3.12 7.21
N LYS A 233 13.84 -3.21 8.53
CA LYS A 233 15.17 -3.56 9.07
C LYS A 233 15.62 -4.95 8.59
N ASP A 234 14.67 -5.86 8.48
CA ASP A 234 14.91 -7.27 8.15
C ASP A 234 14.80 -7.56 6.65
N LEU A 235 14.35 -6.59 5.85
CA LEU A 235 14.32 -6.74 4.40
C LEU A 235 15.72 -7.02 3.84
N LYS A 236 15.79 -8.11 3.08
CA LYS A 236 16.93 -8.47 2.24
C LYS A 236 16.83 -7.71 0.91
N ASP A 237 17.95 -7.60 0.21
CA ASP A 237 18.00 -7.08 -1.16
C ASP A 237 17.49 -5.63 -1.33
N THR A 238 17.58 -4.83 -0.27
CA THR A 238 17.31 -3.39 -0.31
C THR A 238 18.22 -2.64 0.67
N ASN A 239 18.57 -1.39 0.30
CA ASN A 239 19.30 -0.47 1.17
C ASN A 239 18.36 0.44 1.98
N LEU A 240 17.04 0.28 1.89
CA LEU A 240 16.06 1.15 2.55
C LEU A 240 16.28 1.26 4.07
N LYS A 241 16.71 0.16 4.72
CA LYS A 241 17.02 0.13 6.16
C LYS A 241 18.11 1.12 6.60
N LYS A 242 19.01 1.53 5.70
CA LYS A 242 20.08 2.51 6.01
C LYS A 242 19.51 3.91 6.31
N TYR A 243 18.27 4.16 5.92
CA TYR A 243 17.60 5.43 6.11
C TYR A 243 16.66 5.46 7.32
N LEU A 244 16.45 4.34 8.02
CA LEU A 244 15.66 4.32 9.24
C LEU A 244 16.35 5.12 10.34
N LEU A 245 15.55 5.77 11.20
CA LEU A 245 16.07 6.34 12.44
C LEU A 245 16.69 5.22 13.30
N LYS A 246 17.83 5.54 13.94
CA LYS A 246 18.40 4.64 14.94
C LYS A 246 17.39 4.50 16.08
N SER A 247 17.26 3.28 16.60
CA SER A 247 16.45 3.02 17.79
C SER A 247 16.98 3.92 18.92
N LYS A 248 16.09 4.63 19.60
CA LYS A 248 16.44 5.30 20.86
C LYS A 248 16.71 4.26 21.94
#